data_AF-A0A7V4ID91-F1
#
_entry.id   AF-A0A7V4ID91-F1
#
_cell.length_a   1.000
_cell.length_b   1.000
_cell.length_c   1.000
_cell.angle_alpha   90.00
_cell.angle_beta   90.00
_cell.angle_gamma   90.00
#
_symmetry.space_group_name_H-M   'P 1'
#
loop_
_entity.id
_entity.type
_entity.pdbx_description
1 polymer ?
#
loop_
_entity_poly.entity_id
_entity_poly.type
_entity_poly.pdbx_seq_one_letter_code
_entity_poly.pdbx_strand_id
1 'polypeptide(L)'
;MKHSSCSSPSGVRRLALALATLLALGTLADRAAAQARTAGTGRTTTAARSAAGAYPAATAIGNATVTVDPETRRVFVVTDDDTAEYVRQVINDLDRPTPQVLIKCVFLEATYTKDLDLGVDGSYTHTVSSSKVKEFNGVGTASTVFDLATSGGIYTMLGQDLQFTLAALAKAGKTEILSRPSILARNNQPATISLGQQVPLITNTRFDNFGNQINSVTYQNVGIILTVTPFITSDDMVEMIVAPQTSELADRSQWVPISSGSTNAGGSFAAPVINSRSADTVVVVPDGQTVVIGGLLQSKNLESTSKVPLLGDIPLVGLLFKHKVSAKAKTELMIFMTPHIVKYPADLAALTSQERGNQQLTPKAFSEEDLNRYLDNLPPPEPTPARKRK
;
A
#
# COMPACT_ATOMS: atom_id res chain seq x y z
N MET A 1 -41.43 74.92 2.21
CA MET A 1 -40.45 74.17 3.04
C MET A 1 -39.49 73.47 2.09
N LYS A 2 -38.25 73.98 2.00
CA LYS A 2 -37.02 73.50 1.32
C LYS A 2 -37.18 72.95 -0.12
N HIS A 3 -37.11 73.76 -1.19
CA HIS A 3 -35.91 74.23 -1.95
C HIS A 3 -34.91 73.11 -2.31
N SER A 4 -34.23 73.00 -3.46
CA SER A 4 -34.26 73.60 -4.81
C SER A 4 -33.14 72.89 -5.62
N SER A 5 -33.35 72.69 -6.92
CA SER A 5 -32.42 72.82 -8.05
C SER A 5 -31.03 72.13 -8.15
N CYS A 6 -30.81 71.53 -9.33
CA CYS A 6 -29.70 71.76 -10.29
C CYS A 6 -28.26 71.25 -10.01
N SER A 7 -27.61 70.82 -11.11
CA SER A 7 -26.18 70.99 -11.46
C SER A 7 -25.33 69.71 -11.68
N SER A 8 -25.03 69.45 -12.95
CA SER A 8 -23.79 68.84 -13.48
C SER A 8 -22.86 70.01 -13.91
N PRO A 9 -21.55 69.92 -14.31
CA PRO A 9 -20.53 68.84 -14.32
C PRO A 9 -19.13 69.31 -13.78
N SER A 10 -18.11 68.42 -13.71
CA SER A 10 -16.66 68.75 -13.81
C SER A 10 -15.86 67.43 -13.98
N GLY A 11 -15.00 67.17 -14.98
CA GLY A 11 -14.01 68.01 -15.68
C GLY A 11 -12.81 68.24 -14.76
N VAL A 12 -11.57 67.78 -14.97
CA VAL A 12 -10.72 67.91 -16.16
C VAL A 12 -9.41 67.10 -15.98
N ARG A 13 -9.05 66.34 -17.03
CA ARG A 13 -7.71 66.07 -17.63
C ARG A 13 -6.42 66.28 -16.78
N ARG A 14 -5.54 65.25 -16.76
CA ARG A 14 -4.10 65.32 -17.15
C ARG A 14 -3.69 63.91 -17.65
N LEU A 15 -3.40 63.73 -18.94
CA LEU A 15 -2.10 63.95 -19.62
C LEU A 15 -1.20 62.70 -19.57
N ALA A 16 -1.23 61.94 -20.67
CA ALA A 16 -0.10 61.37 -21.41
C ALA A 16 0.84 60.28 -20.80
N LEU A 17 1.05 59.26 -21.65
CA LEU A 17 2.36 58.71 -22.07
C LEU A 17 3.01 57.55 -21.29
N ALA A 18 3.04 56.37 -21.94
CA ALA A 18 4.19 55.47 -22.19
C ALA A 18 3.73 53.98 -22.17
N LEU A 19 3.67 53.27 -23.31
CA LEU A 19 4.74 52.45 -23.92
C LEU A 19 5.23 51.34 -22.95
N ALA A 20 5.26 50.03 -23.23
CA ALA A 20 5.29 49.29 -24.48
C ALA A 20 4.88 47.81 -24.27
N THR A 21 4.30 47.25 -25.33
CA THR A 21 4.04 45.83 -25.65
C THR A 21 5.31 45.05 -26.02
N LEU A 22 5.41 43.73 -25.73
CA LEU A 22 5.83 42.69 -26.72
C LEU A 22 5.75 41.25 -26.16
N LEU A 23 5.53 40.30 -27.10
CA LEU A 23 5.70 38.83 -27.05
C LEU A 23 4.48 37.95 -26.75
N ALA A 24 3.73 37.62 -27.81
CA ALA A 24 3.37 36.23 -28.14
C ALA A 24 2.82 36.15 -29.57
N LEU A 25 3.66 35.77 -30.55
CA LEU A 25 3.20 35.24 -31.84
C LEU A 25 4.35 34.48 -32.51
N GLY A 26 4.12 33.22 -32.87
CA GLY A 26 4.94 32.53 -33.87
C GLY A 26 5.19 31.05 -33.62
N THR A 27 4.26 30.19 -34.06
CA THR A 27 4.59 28.84 -34.55
C THR A 27 3.58 28.46 -35.64
N LEU A 28 4.03 28.35 -36.90
CA LEU A 28 3.42 27.54 -37.96
C LEU A 28 4.36 27.56 -39.19
N ALA A 29 4.60 26.36 -39.75
CA ALA A 29 5.28 26.01 -41.02
C ALA A 29 6.80 26.34 -41.08
N ASP A 30 7.68 25.50 -41.62
CA ASP A 30 7.50 24.74 -42.85
C ASP A 30 8.50 23.55 -42.95
N ARG A 31 8.09 22.51 -43.68
CA ARG A 31 8.88 21.34 -44.06
C ARG A 31 8.93 21.31 -45.58
N ALA A 32 10.10 21.53 -46.20
CA ALA A 32 10.50 20.89 -47.47
C ALA A 32 11.85 21.45 -47.97
N ALA A 33 12.74 20.54 -48.38
CA ALA A 33 13.47 20.53 -49.65
C ALA A 33 14.90 19.97 -49.50
N ALA A 34 15.22 19.01 -50.37
CA ALA A 34 16.50 18.34 -50.49
C ALA A 34 17.26 18.81 -51.75
N GLN A 35 18.58 18.60 -51.72
CA GLN A 35 19.57 18.49 -52.83
C GLN A 35 19.94 19.75 -53.65
N ALA A 36 21.21 20.20 -53.56
CA ALA A 36 22.26 19.92 -54.57
C ALA A 36 23.53 20.81 -54.45
N ARG A 37 24.70 20.15 -54.49
CA ARG A 37 25.98 20.48 -55.17
C ARG A 37 26.88 21.67 -54.74
N THR A 38 28.05 21.26 -54.22
CA THR A 38 29.44 21.52 -54.68
C THR A 38 29.85 22.93 -55.15
N ALA A 39 30.72 23.61 -54.38
CA ALA A 39 32.10 23.99 -54.74
C ALA A 39 32.67 25.10 -53.82
N GLY A 40 33.93 24.94 -53.40
CA GLY A 40 34.91 26.04 -53.45
C GLY A 40 35.14 26.93 -52.23
N THR A 41 36.21 26.60 -51.50
CA THR A 41 37.29 27.53 -51.07
C THR A 41 37.07 28.44 -49.85
N GLY A 42 37.67 28.01 -48.73
CA GLY A 42 38.57 28.82 -47.91
C GLY A 42 37.97 29.82 -46.92
N ARG A 43 38.13 29.54 -45.61
CA ARG A 43 38.93 30.35 -44.67
C ARG A 43 38.80 29.80 -43.24
N THR A 44 39.97 29.73 -42.60
CA THR A 44 40.29 29.47 -41.19
C THR A 44 39.25 29.90 -40.14
N THR A 45 38.93 29.01 -39.20
CA THR A 45 38.93 29.27 -37.74
C THR A 45 38.84 27.97 -36.93
N THR A 46 39.81 27.79 -36.05
CA THR A 46 39.84 26.90 -34.89
C THR A 46 38.52 26.90 -34.10
N ALA A 47 37.96 25.73 -33.78
CA ALA A 47 36.95 25.60 -32.73
C ALA A 47 36.93 24.18 -32.12
N ALA A 48 37.21 24.16 -30.82
CA ALA A 48 36.75 23.22 -29.80
C ALA A 48 37.10 21.73 -29.96
N ARG A 49 38.31 21.38 -29.50
CA ARG A 49 38.51 20.14 -28.75
C ARG A 49 37.92 20.33 -27.34
N SER A 50 37.18 19.33 -26.90
CA SER A 50 36.52 19.20 -25.61
C SER A 50 37.42 19.63 -24.45
N ALA A 51 37.00 20.70 -23.75
CA ALA A 51 37.47 20.96 -22.41
C ALA A 51 36.54 20.21 -21.44
N ALA A 52 37.13 19.28 -20.70
CA ALA A 52 36.56 18.72 -19.49
C ALA A 52 36.25 19.85 -18.49
N GLY A 53 35.13 19.70 -17.78
CA GLY A 53 34.91 20.25 -16.44
C GLY A 53 35.24 21.73 -16.23
N ALA A 54 34.66 22.63 -17.02
CA ALA A 54 34.61 24.03 -16.63
C ALA A 54 33.53 24.19 -15.55
N TYR A 55 33.94 24.31 -14.28
CA TYR A 55 33.07 24.76 -13.19
C TYR A 55 33.16 26.30 -13.07
N PRO A 56 32.17 27.08 -13.52
CA PRO A 56 31.90 28.39 -12.96
C PRO A 56 30.63 28.30 -12.09
N ALA A 57 30.42 29.14 -11.08
CA ALA A 57 31.11 30.36 -10.73
C ALA A 57 31.29 30.42 -9.22
N ALA A 58 32.46 30.92 -8.80
CA ALA A 58 32.58 31.56 -7.50
C ALA A 58 31.42 32.56 -7.35
N THR A 59 30.50 32.29 -6.43
CA THR A 59 29.45 33.25 -6.10
C THR A 59 30.13 34.37 -5.32
N ALA A 60 30.51 35.44 -6.02
CA ALA A 60 31.06 36.63 -5.39
C ALA A 60 29.95 37.31 -4.59
N ILE A 61 29.88 37.00 -3.29
CA ILE A 61 29.07 37.75 -2.33
C ILE A 61 30.01 38.80 -1.75
N GLY A 62 30.04 40.00 -2.34
CA GLY A 62 31.01 41.04 -1.97
C GLY A 62 32.44 40.67 -2.37
N ASN A 63 33.41 40.90 -1.47
CA ASN A 63 34.83 40.56 -1.64
C ASN A 63 35.12 39.05 -1.44
N ALA A 64 34.09 38.24 -1.17
CA ALA A 64 34.23 36.83 -0.85
C ALA A 64 34.17 35.95 -2.10
N THR A 65 35.21 35.15 -2.34
CA THR A 65 35.23 34.07 -3.33
C THR A 65 35.01 32.73 -2.63
N VAL A 66 33.90 32.05 -2.95
CA VAL A 66 33.57 30.71 -2.43
C VAL A 66 33.69 29.68 -3.55
N THR A 67 34.49 28.63 -3.33
CA THR A 67 34.61 27.49 -4.27
C THR A 67 34.43 26.19 -3.52
N VAL A 68 33.70 25.25 -4.11
CA VAL A 68 33.40 23.93 -3.53
C VAL A 68 34.12 22.85 -4.34
N ASP A 69 34.83 21.97 -3.65
CA ASP A 69 35.36 20.73 -4.23
C ASP A 69 34.45 19.56 -3.82
N PRO A 70 33.64 19.03 -4.75
CA PRO A 70 32.72 17.94 -4.46
C PRO A 70 33.41 16.60 -4.21
N GLU A 71 34.63 16.38 -4.72
CA GLU A 71 35.35 15.11 -4.54
C GLU A 71 35.91 14.99 -3.12
N THR A 72 36.47 16.08 -2.61
CA THR A 72 37.01 16.12 -1.24
C THR A 72 36.00 16.60 -0.19
N ARG A 73 34.81 17.03 -0.61
CA ARG A 73 33.76 17.66 0.22
C ARG A 73 34.28 18.84 1.05
N ARG A 74 35.13 19.67 0.43
CA ARG A 74 35.72 20.86 1.05
C ARG A 74 35.16 22.12 0.42
N VAL A 75 35.01 23.14 1.25
CA VAL A 75 34.62 24.50 0.86
C VAL A 75 35.82 25.41 1.12
N PHE A 76 36.28 26.11 0.09
CA PHE A 76 37.27 27.16 0.20
C PHE A 76 36.56 28.51 0.16
N VAL A 77 36.82 29.36 1.14
CA VAL A 77 36.28 30.73 1.23
C VAL A 77 37.46 31.69 1.34
N VAL A 78 37.55 32.64 0.42
CA VAL A 78 38.56 33.70 0.41
C VAL A 78 37.82 35.02 0.55
N THR A 79 37.96 35.70 1.69
CA THR A 79 37.24 36.95 2.01
C THR A 79 38.05 37.81 2.98
N ASP A 80 37.59 39.03 3.28
CA ASP A 80 38.12 39.87 4.37
C ASP A 80 37.91 39.24 5.76
N ASP A 81 38.72 39.66 6.74
CA ASP A 81 38.77 39.08 8.10
C ASP A 81 37.42 39.16 8.83
N ASP A 82 36.71 40.29 8.69
CA ASP A 82 35.40 40.52 9.31
C ASP A 82 34.34 39.54 8.75
N THR A 83 34.31 39.36 7.43
CA THR A 83 33.38 38.42 6.77
C THR A 83 33.77 36.96 7.04
N ALA A 84 35.06 36.67 7.19
CA ALA A 84 35.53 35.32 7.49
C ALA A 84 34.98 34.81 8.83
N GLU A 85 34.92 35.67 9.85
CA GLU A 85 34.37 35.31 11.15
C GLU A 85 32.85 35.04 11.08
N TYR A 86 32.12 35.85 10.30
CA TYR A 86 30.68 35.62 10.07
C TYR A 86 30.42 34.29 9.33
N VAL A 87 31.18 34.02 8.26
CA VAL A 87 31.06 32.76 7.51
C VAL A 87 31.43 31.56 8.39
N ARG A 88 32.44 31.70 9.26
CA ARG A 88 32.82 30.66 10.21
C ARG A 88 31.69 30.32 11.17
N GLN A 89 30.99 31.32 11.70
CA GLN A 89 29.83 31.10 12.58
C GLN A 89 28.70 30.35 11.85
N VAL A 90 28.36 30.77 10.62
CA VAL A 90 27.33 30.11 9.81
C VAL A 90 27.71 28.67 9.48
N ILE A 91 28.97 28.40 9.12
CA ILE A 91 29.44 27.03 8.83
C ILE A 91 29.37 26.16 10.08
N ASN A 92 29.78 26.66 11.25
CA ASN A 92 29.69 25.91 12.50
C ASN A 92 28.23 25.58 12.88
N ASP A 93 27.28 26.45 12.54
CA ASP A 93 25.85 26.20 12.76
C ASP A 93 25.25 25.19 11.76
N LEU A 94 25.76 25.16 10.53
CA LEU A 94 25.32 24.22 9.49
C LEU A 94 25.99 22.83 9.60
N ASP A 95 27.23 22.76 10.10
CA ASP A 95 28.00 21.52 10.25
C ASP A 95 27.58 20.73 11.51
N ARG A 96 26.31 20.33 11.53
CA ARG A 96 25.72 19.50 12.57
C ARG A 96 25.30 18.15 11.99
N PRO A 97 25.41 17.05 12.75
CA PRO A 97 24.94 15.75 12.30
C PRO A 97 23.45 15.84 11.99
N THR A 98 23.04 15.33 10.83
CA THR A 98 21.64 15.37 10.46
C THR A 98 20.84 14.36 11.26
N PRO A 99 19.76 14.79 11.93
CA PRO A 99 18.94 13.88 12.72
C PRO A 99 18.24 12.85 11.82
N GLN A 100 17.97 11.70 12.41
CA GLN A 100 17.27 10.58 11.78
C GLN A 100 15.99 10.30 12.59
N VAL A 101 15.05 9.60 11.99
CA VAL A 101 13.82 9.16 12.64
C VAL A 101 13.68 7.66 12.44
N LEU A 102 13.50 6.92 13.53
CA LEU A 102 13.04 5.55 13.51
C LEU A 102 11.51 5.56 13.46
N ILE A 103 10.94 5.15 12.34
CA ILE A 103 9.49 5.04 12.16
C ILE A 103 9.09 3.61 12.42
N LYS A 104 8.19 3.40 13.38
CA LYS A 104 7.54 2.11 13.65
C LYS A 104 6.10 2.20 13.17
N CYS A 105 5.65 1.21 12.41
CA CYS A 105 4.26 1.10 12.01
C CYS A 105 3.70 -0.25 12.49
N VAL A 106 2.42 -0.26 12.88
CA VAL A 106 1.72 -1.47 13.30
C VAL A 106 0.42 -1.59 12.54
N PHE A 107 0.25 -2.69 11.82
CA PHE A 107 -1.03 -3.10 11.26
C PHE A 107 -1.65 -4.12 12.20
N LEU A 108 -2.83 -3.82 12.71
CA LEU A 108 -3.64 -4.72 13.50
C LEU A 108 -4.91 -5.03 12.73
N GLU A 109 -5.07 -6.28 12.31
CA GLU A 109 -6.29 -6.75 11.68
C GLU A 109 -6.90 -7.88 12.49
N ALA A 110 -8.20 -7.78 12.74
CA ALA A 110 -9.00 -8.80 13.38
C ALA A 110 -10.20 -9.13 12.50
N THR A 111 -10.31 -10.40 12.08
CA THR A 111 -11.45 -10.91 11.35
C THR A 111 -12.19 -11.93 12.20
N TYR A 112 -13.51 -11.75 12.29
CA TYR A 112 -14.42 -12.64 13.00
C TYR A 112 -15.53 -13.12 12.06
N THR A 113 -15.63 -14.43 11.89
CA THR A 113 -16.64 -15.07 11.04
C THR A 113 -17.59 -15.92 11.87
N LYS A 114 -18.87 -15.90 11.49
CA LYS A 114 -19.95 -16.70 12.05
C LYS A 114 -20.81 -17.20 10.90
N ASP A 115 -20.72 -18.48 10.63
CA ASP A 115 -21.54 -19.14 9.61
C ASP A 115 -22.52 -20.09 10.29
N LEU A 116 -23.77 -20.02 9.89
CA LEU A 116 -24.83 -20.92 10.30
C LEU A 116 -25.48 -21.49 9.05
N ASP A 117 -25.47 -22.80 8.94
CA ASP A 117 -26.17 -23.56 7.92
C ASP A 117 -27.12 -24.53 8.61
N LEU A 118 -28.42 -24.35 8.39
CA LEU A 118 -29.47 -25.15 9.03
C LEU A 118 -30.56 -25.45 8.02
N GLY A 119 -30.87 -26.73 7.84
CA GLY A 119 -31.99 -27.14 6.99
C GLY A 119 -32.37 -28.60 7.16
N VAL A 120 -33.54 -28.91 6.62
CA VAL A 120 -34.05 -30.28 6.46
C VAL A 120 -34.27 -30.50 4.97
N ASP A 121 -33.64 -31.53 4.43
CA ASP A 121 -33.90 -32.04 3.11
C ASP A 121 -34.78 -33.30 3.20
N GLY A 122 -35.63 -33.49 2.20
CA GLY A 122 -36.57 -34.59 2.14
C GLY A 122 -36.77 -35.02 0.70
N SER A 123 -36.62 -36.31 0.43
CA SER A 123 -36.89 -36.87 -0.90
C SER A 123 -37.87 -38.03 -0.83
N TYR A 124 -38.79 -38.06 -1.80
CA TYR A 124 -39.71 -39.17 -2.01
C TYR A 124 -39.35 -39.87 -3.32
N THR A 125 -39.04 -41.16 -3.23
CA THR A 125 -38.71 -42.00 -4.37
C THR A 125 -39.69 -43.16 -4.42
N HIS A 126 -40.48 -43.25 -5.47
CA HIS A 126 -41.38 -44.37 -5.71
C HIS A 126 -40.86 -45.21 -6.89
N THR A 127 -41.08 -46.52 -6.87
CA THR A 127 -40.59 -47.40 -7.96
C THR A 127 -41.73 -47.71 -8.90
N VAL A 128 -41.66 -47.22 -10.14
CA VAL A 128 -42.64 -47.55 -11.19
C VAL A 128 -41.93 -48.39 -12.26
N SER A 129 -42.41 -49.62 -12.49
CA SER A 129 -41.92 -50.54 -13.54
C SER A 129 -40.40 -50.73 -13.53
N SER A 130 -39.84 -51.12 -12.37
CA SER A 130 -38.39 -51.35 -12.15
C SER A 130 -37.49 -50.12 -12.31
N SER A 131 -38.06 -48.94 -12.55
CA SER A 131 -37.35 -47.66 -12.57
C SER A 131 -37.67 -46.89 -11.29
N LYS A 132 -36.64 -46.40 -10.60
CA LYS A 132 -36.81 -45.51 -9.44
C LYS A 132 -37.22 -44.14 -9.98
N VAL A 133 -38.47 -43.74 -9.76
CA VAL A 133 -39.01 -42.43 -10.14
C VAL A 133 -39.03 -41.56 -8.88
N LYS A 134 -38.22 -40.50 -8.87
CA LYS A 134 -38.27 -39.49 -7.79
C LYS A 134 -39.42 -38.52 -8.09
N GLU A 135 -40.56 -38.69 -7.42
CA GLU A 135 -41.78 -37.90 -7.67
C GLU A 135 -41.79 -36.56 -6.93
N PHE A 136 -41.08 -36.43 -5.82
CA PHE A 136 -40.94 -35.17 -5.09
C PHE A 136 -39.46 -34.79 -4.97
N ASN A 137 -38.99 -34.00 -5.95
CA ASN A 137 -37.92 -33.03 -5.75
C ASN A 137 -38.62 -31.68 -5.66
N GLY A 138 -38.47 -30.96 -4.55
CA GLY A 138 -38.74 -29.52 -4.56
C GLY A 138 -38.06 -28.90 -5.78
N VAL A 139 -38.86 -28.25 -6.64
CA VAL A 139 -38.51 -27.58 -7.91
C VAL A 139 -37.04 -27.74 -8.35
N GLY A 140 -36.76 -28.72 -9.22
CA GLY A 140 -35.48 -28.84 -9.91
C GLY A 140 -35.11 -30.27 -10.30
N THR A 141 -34.87 -30.50 -11.59
CA THR A 141 -34.26 -31.72 -12.13
C THR A 141 -32.85 -31.92 -11.57
N ALA A 142 -32.62 -33.08 -10.96
CA ALA A 142 -31.31 -33.70 -10.73
C ALA A 142 -30.29 -32.93 -9.85
N SER A 143 -30.67 -32.61 -8.60
CA SER A 143 -29.75 -32.54 -7.45
C SER A 143 -30.61 -32.52 -6.18
N THR A 144 -30.06 -32.88 -5.02
CA THR A 144 -30.72 -32.62 -3.71
C THR A 144 -31.14 -31.16 -3.66
N VAL A 145 -32.40 -30.88 -3.31
CA VAL A 145 -33.05 -29.55 -3.46
C VAL A 145 -32.29 -28.44 -2.72
N PHE A 146 -31.56 -28.83 -1.67
CA PHE A 146 -30.84 -27.91 -0.80
C PHE A 146 -29.32 -28.03 -0.87
N ASP A 147 -28.77 -28.89 -1.75
CA ASP A 147 -27.32 -29.19 -1.90
C ASP A 147 -26.55 -29.03 -0.57
N LEU A 148 -27.05 -29.72 0.45
CA LEU A 148 -26.67 -29.49 1.84
C LEU A 148 -25.23 -29.99 2.03
N ALA A 149 -24.33 -29.08 2.38
CA ALA A 149 -22.90 -29.37 2.49
C ALA A 149 -22.67 -30.60 3.41
N THR A 150 -21.91 -31.59 2.93
CA THR A 150 -21.60 -32.85 3.63
C THR A 150 -20.76 -32.68 4.92
N SER A 151 -20.50 -31.44 5.35
CA SER A 151 -19.79 -31.12 6.59
C SER A 151 -20.79 -30.61 7.65
N GLY A 152 -21.20 -31.45 8.61
CA GLY A 152 -22.15 -31.07 9.66
C GLY A 152 -22.76 -32.28 10.35
N GLY A 153 -23.55 -32.06 11.41
CA GLY A 153 -24.30 -33.16 12.04
C GLY A 153 -25.44 -33.58 11.12
N ILE A 154 -25.30 -34.73 10.47
CA ILE A 154 -26.29 -35.27 9.53
C ILE A 154 -27.06 -36.38 10.24
N TYR A 155 -28.38 -36.21 10.34
CA TYR A 155 -29.29 -37.28 10.75
C TYR A 155 -30.17 -37.64 9.57
N THR A 156 -29.95 -38.83 9.01
CA THR A 156 -30.73 -39.34 7.87
C THR A 156 -31.62 -40.48 8.35
N MET A 157 -32.94 -40.31 8.22
CA MET A 157 -33.93 -41.36 8.47
C MET A 157 -34.38 -41.94 7.14
N LEU A 158 -34.20 -43.25 6.95
CA LEU A 158 -34.59 -43.98 5.74
C LEU A 158 -35.89 -44.78 6.00
N GLY A 159 -36.95 -44.45 5.26
CA GLY A 159 -38.08 -45.35 4.98
C GLY A 159 -37.91 -46.04 3.61
N GLN A 160 -38.81 -46.96 3.26
CA GLN A 160 -38.76 -47.67 1.97
C GLN A 160 -38.78 -46.72 0.76
N ASP A 161 -39.56 -45.63 0.84
CA ASP A 161 -39.73 -44.65 -0.25
C ASP A 161 -39.47 -43.19 0.17
N LEU A 162 -39.26 -42.93 1.47
CA LEU A 162 -39.08 -41.59 2.04
C LEU A 162 -37.73 -41.46 2.73
N GLN A 163 -36.96 -40.44 2.38
CA GLN A 163 -35.70 -40.11 3.03
C GLN A 163 -35.77 -38.70 3.60
N PHE A 164 -35.45 -38.54 4.88
CA PHE A 164 -35.31 -37.23 5.53
C PHE A 164 -33.90 -37.04 6.02
N THR A 165 -33.32 -35.88 5.76
CA THR A 165 -31.96 -35.49 6.16
C THR A 165 -32.02 -34.16 6.89
N LEU A 166 -31.74 -34.16 8.18
CA LEU A 166 -31.48 -32.93 8.94
C LEU A 166 -29.99 -32.64 8.90
N ALA A 167 -29.60 -31.43 8.49
CA ALA A 167 -28.26 -30.93 8.77
C ALA A 167 -28.27 -29.57 9.46
N ALA A 168 -27.38 -29.47 10.43
CA ALA A 168 -27.10 -28.26 11.16
C ALA A 168 -25.57 -28.13 11.32
N LEU A 169 -25.05 -26.98 10.96
CA LEU A 169 -23.65 -26.64 11.09
C LEU A 169 -23.51 -25.18 11.51
N ALA A 170 -22.85 -24.96 12.64
CA ALA A 170 -22.40 -23.64 13.06
C ALA A 170 -20.87 -23.61 13.04
N LYS A 171 -20.29 -22.67 12.30
CA LYS A 171 -18.84 -22.42 12.24
C LYS A 171 -18.56 -21.03 12.79
N ALA A 172 -17.52 -20.92 13.62
CA ALA A 172 -17.01 -19.64 14.08
C ALA A 172 -15.50 -19.59 13.83
N GLY A 173 -15.04 -18.53 13.17
CA GLY A 173 -13.63 -18.30 12.90
C GLY A 173 -13.17 -17.00 13.55
N LYS A 174 -11.94 -17.00 14.06
CA LYS A 174 -11.26 -15.80 14.54
C LYS A 174 -9.85 -15.80 13.99
N THR A 175 -9.50 -14.71 13.32
CA THR A 175 -8.17 -14.49 12.74
C THR A 175 -7.65 -13.16 13.22
N GLU A 176 -6.41 -13.14 13.71
CA GLU A 176 -5.69 -11.93 14.12
C GLU A 176 -4.38 -11.86 13.34
N ILE A 177 -4.13 -10.71 12.73
CA ILE A 177 -2.90 -10.45 11.97
C ILE A 177 -2.26 -9.21 12.60
N LEU A 178 -1.01 -9.37 13.04
CA LEU A 178 -0.19 -8.30 13.59
C LEU A 178 1.08 -8.19 12.75
N SER A 179 1.25 -7.05 12.09
CA SER A 179 2.46 -6.74 11.32
C SER A 179 3.14 -5.49 11.87
N ARG A 180 4.45 -5.54 12.07
CA ARG A 180 5.23 -4.46 12.71
C ARG A 180 6.46 -4.05 11.91
N PRO A 181 6.33 -3.45 10.72
CA PRO A 181 7.48 -2.91 9.99
C PRO A 181 8.09 -1.71 10.74
N SER A 182 9.42 -1.62 10.74
CA SER A 182 10.16 -0.45 11.20
C SER A 182 11.25 -0.07 10.20
N ILE A 183 11.50 1.23 10.07
CA ILE A 183 12.51 1.77 9.17
C ILE A 183 13.14 3.03 9.75
N LEU A 184 14.45 3.16 9.62
CA LEU A 184 15.20 4.36 9.97
C LEU A 184 15.33 5.24 8.72
N ALA A 185 14.96 6.51 8.82
CA ALA A 185 15.01 7.47 7.72
C ALA A 185 15.70 8.76 8.17
N ARG A 186 16.47 9.38 7.27
CA ARG A 186 17.06 10.70 7.54
C ARG A 186 16.01 11.79 7.40
N ASN A 187 16.15 12.89 8.15
CA ASN A 187 15.27 14.05 7.98
C ASN A 187 15.23 14.50 6.51
N ASN A 188 14.04 14.77 5.97
CA ASN A 188 13.77 15.14 4.59
C ASN A 188 14.17 14.10 3.51
N GLN A 189 14.39 12.85 3.89
CA GLN A 189 14.77 11.80 2.94
C GLN A 189 13.70 10.69 2.92
N PRO A 190 13.11 10.36 1.76
CA PRO A 190 12.20 9.22 1.65
C PRO A 190 12.94 7.92 1.94
N ALA A 191 12.28 7.03 2.66
CA ALA A 191 12.73 5.67 2.92
C ALA A 191 11.59 4.68 2.67
N THR A 192 11.92 3.53 2.09
CA THR A 192 10.95 2.48 1.78
C THR A 192 11.46 1.13 2.27
N ILE A 193 10.57 0.36 2.91
CA ILE A 193 10.77 -1.05 3.24
C ILE A 193 9.66 -1.86 2.58
N SER A 194 10.03 -2.95 1.91
CA SER A 194 9.09 -3.87 1.27
C SER A 194 9.39 -5.30 1.71
N LEU A 195 8.41 -5.96 2.32
CA LEU A 195 8.45 -7.36 2.74
C LEU A 195 7.33 -8.09 2.01
N GLY A 196 7.65 -9.11 1.21
CA GLY A 196 6.64 -9.81 0.45
C GLY A 196 7.20 -10.66 -0.67
N GLN A 197 6.35 -10.95 -1.65
CA GLN A 197 6.67 -11.74 -2.83
C GLN A 197 6.19 -11.04 -4.09
N GLN A 198 6.79 -11.38 -5.23
CA GLN A 198 6.36 -10.91 -6.55
C GLN A 198 5.44 -11.94 -7.18
N VAL A 199 4.20 -11.54 -7.44
CA VAL A 199 3.17 -12.42 -8.01
C VAL A 199 3.05 -12.14 -9.51
N PRO A 200 3.22 -13.15 -10.38
CA PRO A 200 3.06 -12.99 -11.82
C PRO A 200 1.57 -12.91 -12.19
N LEU A 201 1.22 -11.87 -12.94
CA LEU A 201 -0.11 -11.66 -13.52
C LEU A 201 -0.01 -11.72 -15.04
N ILE A 202 -0.83 -12.57 -15.67
CA ILE A 202 -0.91 -12.65 -17.13
C ILE A 202 -1.72 -11.45 -17.63
N THR A 203 -1.10 -10.54 -18.37
CA THR A 203 -1.73 -9.30 -18.87
C THR A 203 -2.22 -9.43 -20.30
N ASN A 204 -1.62 -10.33 -21.09
CA ASN A 204 -2.03 -10.59 -22.46
C ASN A 204 -1.78 -12.04 -22.83
N THR A 205 -2.66 -12.60 -23.65
CA THR A 205 -2.46 -13.90 -24.29
C THR A 205 -2.61 -13.69 -25.79
N ARG A 206 -1.57 -14.02 -26.55
CA ARG A 206 -1.58 -13.99 -28.02
C ARG A 206 -1.28 -15.38 -28.56
N PHE A 207 -1.81 -15.69 -29.73
CA PHE A 207 -1.46 -16.91 -30.46
C PHE A 207 -0.54 -16.53 -31.60
N ASP A 208 0.54 -17.29 -31.80
CA ASP A 208 1.37 -17.13 -32.99
C ASP A 208 0.67 -17.72 -34.24
N ASN A 209 1.27 -17.52 -35.42
CA ASN A 209 0.75 -18.07 -36.68
C ASN A 209 0.70 -19.60 -36.73
N PHE A 210 1.34 -20.30 -35.78
CA PHE A 210 1.33 -21.75 -35.63
C PHE A 210 0.35 -22.24 -34.55
N GLY A 211 -0.42 -21.33 -33.94
CA GLY A 211 -1.39 -21.64 -32.88
C GLY A 211 -0.79 -21.81 -31.49
N ASN A 212 0.51 -21.50 -31.27
CA ASN A 212 1.11 -21.54 -29.95
C ASN A 212 0.66 -20.35 -29.11
N GLN A 213 0.22 -20.63 -27.89
CA GLN A 213 -0.17 -19.61 -26.92
C GLN A 213 1.06 -18.96 -26.28
N ILE A 214 1.18 -17.63 -26.40
CA ILE A 214 2.21 -16.81 -25.78
C ILE A 214 1.54 -15.89 -24.76
N ASN A 215 1.93 -16.03 -23.49
CA ASN A 215 1.43 -15.22 -22.39
C ASN A 215 2.42 -14.11 -22.04
N SER A 216 1.97 -12.86 -22.00
CA SER A 216 2.70 -11.74 -21.43
C SER A 216 2.42 -11.67 -19.93
N VAL A 217 3.48 -11.59 -19.12
CA VAL A 217 3.41 -11.62 -17.66
C VAL A 217 3.97 -10.31 -17.09
N THR A 218 3.23 -9.71 -16.16
CA THR A 218 3.66 -8.56 -15.35
C THR A 218 3.74 -9.00 -13.89
N TYR A 219 4.78 -8.57 -13.17
CA TYR A 219 4.93 -8.89 -11.75
C TYR A 219 4.37 -7.77 -10.88
N GLN A 220 3.62 -8.15 -9.85
CA GLN A 220 3.11 -7.22 -8.83
C GLN A 220 3.67 -7.61 -7.45
N ASN A 221 4.18 -6.62 -6.71
CA ASN A 221 4.63 -6.84 -5.34
C ASN A 221 3.42 -7.02 -4.42
N VAL A 222 3.39 -8.12 -3.67
CA VAL A 222 2.35 -8.44 -2.68
C VAL A 222 3.03 -8.67 -1.34
N GLY A 223 2.61 -7.90 -0.33
CA GLY A 223 3.11 -8.00 1.03
C GLY A 223 2.94 -6.68 1.77
N ILE A 224 3.82 -6.42 2.73
CA ILE A 224 3.85 -5.19 3.53
C ILE A 224 4.84 -4.22 2.91
N ILE A 225 4.37 -3.04 2.53
CA ILE A 225 5.18 -1.97 1.95
C ILE A 225 4.95 -0.73 2.79
N LEU A 226 6.02 -0.12 3.29
CA LEU A 226 5.96 1.15 4.01
C LEU A 226 6.89 2.12 3.30
N THR A 227 6.32 3.19 2.76
CA THR A 227 7.08 4.36 2.29
C THR A 227 6.79 5.53 3.21
N VAL A 228 7.85 6.18 3.69
CA VAL A 228 7.73 7.31 4.61
C VAL A 228 8.80 8.36 4.31
N THR A 229 8.42 9.64 4.38
CA THR A 229 9.34 10.77 4.35
C THR A 229 9.13 11.60 5.61
N PRO A 230 10.05 11.54 6.59
CA PRO A 230 9.93 12.32 7.81
C PRO A 230 10.51 13.74 7.65
N PHE A 231 9.90 14.68 8.36
CA PHE A 231 10.34 16.04 8.56
C PHE A 231 10.27 16.38 10.05
N ILE A 232 11.41 16.72 10.63
CA ILE A 232 11.52 17.09 12.05
C ILE A 232 11.35 18.60 12.19
N THR A 233 10.41 19.02 13.03
CA THR A 233 10.18 20.43 13.36
C THR A 233 11.04 20.88 14.55
N SER A 234 11.08 22.19 14.82
CA SER A 234 11.82 22.77 15.95
C SER A 234 11.31 22.32 17.32
N ASP A 235 10.06 21.88 17.41
CA ASP A 235 9.37 21.52 18.65
C ASP A 235 9.45 20.01 18.94
N ASP A 236 10.42 19.31 18.35
CA ASP A 236 10.57 17.85 18.42
C ASP A 236 9.30 17.08 17.98
N MET A 237 8.53 17.67 17.06
CA MET A 237 7.46 16.97 16.35
C MET A 237 7.99 16.43 15.02
N VAL A 238 7.44 15.30 14.59
CA VAL A 238 7.76 14.69 13.31
C VAL A 238 6.53 14.74 12.42
N GLU A 239 6.61 15.55 11.37
CA GLU A 239 5.70 15.47 10.23
C GLU A 239 6.14 14.33 9.33
N MET A 240 5.23 13.47 8.90
CA MET A 240 5.56 12.32 8.08
C MET A 240 4.57 12.22 6.92
N ILE A 241 5.09 12.22 5.70
CA ILE A 241 4.33 11.80 4.52
C ILE A 241 4.42 10.29 4.46
N VAL A 242 3.29 9.61 4.63
CA VAL A 242 3.24 8.16 4.86
C VAL A 242 2.33 7.47 3.86
N ALA A 243 2.82 6.37 3.31
CA ALA A 243 2.10 5.46 2.42
C ALA A 243 2.27 4.00 2.90
N PRO A 244 1.72 3.63 4.07
CA PRO A 244 1.63 2.23 4.49
C PRO A 244 0.67 1.44 3.59
N GLN A 245 1.11 0.27 3.15
CA GLN A 245 0.32 -0.71 2.41
C GLN A 245 0.57 -2.11 2.98
N THR A 246 -0.50 -2.89 3.15
CA THR A 246 -0.44 -4.33 3.37
C THR A 246 -1.23 -5.02 2.28
N SER A 247 -0.71 -6.11 1.73
CA SER A 247 -1.32 -6.85 0.64
C SER A 247 -1.14 -8.35 0.82
N GLU A 248 -2.18 -9.09 0.55
CA GLU A 248 -2.22 -10.55 0.67
C GLU A 248 -2.91 -11.18 -0.54
N LEU A 249 -2.56 -12.42 -0.84
CA LEU A 249 -3.26 -13.19 -1.85
C LEU A 249 -4.57 -13.70 -1.27
N ALA A 250 -5.66 -13.47 -2.00
CA ALA A 250 -6.96 -14.05 -1.68
C ALA A 250 -6.91 -15.58 -1.84
N ASP A 251 -7.85 -16.25 -1.17
CA ASP A 251 -8.04 -17.69 -1.28
C ASP A 251 -8.19 -18.12 -2.75
N ARG A 252 -7.67 -19.30 -3.10
CA ARG A 252 -7.69 -19.85 -4.46
C ARG A 252 -9.11 -19.98 -5.02
N SER A 253 -10.12 -20.13 -4.17
CA SER A 253 -11.54 -20.11 -4.53
C SER A 253 -12.01 -18.77 -5.12
N GLN A 254 -11.33 -17.66 -4.82
CA GLN A 254 -11.67 -16.32 -5.31
C GLN A 254 -10.88 -15.93 -6.57
N TRP A 255 -9.99 -16.78 -7.06
CA TRP A 255 -9.18 -16.49 -8.24
C TRP A 255 -10.06 -16.43 -9.50
N VAL A 256 -9.75 -15.51 -10.40
CA VAL A 256 -10.57 -15.26 -11.59
C VAL A 256 -10.10 -16.17 -12.73
N PRO A 257 -10.94 -17.06 -13.30
CA PRO A 257 -10.54 -17.91 -14.42
C PRO A 257 -10.25 -17.06 -15.66
N ILE A 258 -9.06 -17.24 -16.26
CA ILE A 258 -8.58 -16.49 -17.44
C ILE A 258 -8.90 -17.25 -18.74
N SER A 259 -9.09 -18.58 -18.67
CA SER A 259 -9.51 -19.37 -19.83
C SER A 259 -10.42 -20.53 -19.42
N SER A 260 -11.59 -20.62 -20.07
CA SER A 260 -12.48 -21.78 -20.07
C SER A 260 -12.17 -22.74 -21.24
N GLY A 261 -10.90 -22.84 -21.63
CA GLY A 261 -10.47 -23.64 -22.78
C GLY A 261 -10.34 -25.11 -22.44
N SER A 262 -11.27 -25.93 -22.96
CA SER A 262 -11.12 -27.39 -23.11
C SER A 262 -9.86 -27.69 -23.90
N THR A 263 -8.75 -27.90 -23.21
CA THR A 263 -7.62 -28.66 -23.74
C THR A 263 -7.41 -29.82 -22.78
N ASN A 264 -7.18 -31.01 -23.34
CA ASN A 264 -7.08 -32.31 -22.64
C ASN A 264 -5.88 -32.43 -21.67
N ALA A 265 -5.40 -31.30 -21.13
CA ALA A 265 -4.31 -31.16 -20.17
C ALA A 265 -4.73 -30.25 -18.99
N GLY A 266 -5.89 -30.52 -18.39
CA GLY A 266 -6.13 -30.42 -16.93
C GLY A 266 -5.81 -29.14 -16.14
N GLY A 267 -5.59 -27.97 -16.75
CA GLY A 267 -5.23 -26.75 -16.02
C GLY A 267 -6.17 -25.58 -16.30
N SER A 268 -7.12 -25.32 -15.40
CA SER A 268 -7.84 -24.04 -15.40
C SER A 268 -6.86 -22.94 -14.96
N PHE A 269 -6.46 -22.06 -15.90
CA PHE A 269 -5.64 -20.90 -15.58
C PHE A 269 -6.49 -19.86 -14.86
N ALA A 270 -6.16 -19.55 -13.61
CA ALA A 270 -6.85 -18.54 -12.82
C ALA A 270 -5.87 -17.45 -12.35
N ALA A 271 -6.27 -16.19 -12.49
CA ALA A 271 -5.55 -15.03 -11.99
C ALA A 271 -5.78 -14.90 -10.47
N PRO A 272 -4.70 -14.72 -9.68
CA PRO A 272 -4.85 -14.47 -8.26
C PRO A 272 -5.51 -13.11 -8.02
N VAL A 273 -6.43 -13.06 -7.06
CA VAL A 273 -6.96 -11.80 -6.52
C VAL A 273 -6.05 -11.35 -5.39
N ILE A 274 -5.70 -10.07 -5.36
CA ILE A 274 -4.83 -9.47 -4.35
C ILE A 274 -5.67 -8.52 -3.52
N ASN A 275 -5.76 -8.77 -2.22
CA ASN A 275 -6.42 -7.89 -1.27
C ASN A 275 -5.39 -6.89 -0.77
N SER A 276 -5.57 -5.60 -1.07
CA SER A 276 -4.68 -4.53 -0.62
C SER A 276 -5.39 -3.58 0.33
N ARG A 277 -4.72 -3.21 1.43
CA ARG A 277 -5.16 -2.18 2.37
C ARG A 277 -4.04 -1.14 2.44
N SER A 278 -4.33 0.10 2.07
CA SER A 278 -3.35 1.19 2.06
C SER A 278 -3.95 2.47 2.64
N ALA A 279 -3.08 3.36 3.11
CA ALA A 279 -3.44 4.71 3.51
C ALA A 279 -2.34 5.67 3.05
N ASP A 280 -2.72 6.75 2.36
CA ASP A 280 -1.82 7.82 1.94
C ASP A 280 -2.20 9.10 2.67
N THR A 281 -1.33 9.61 3.54
CA THR A 281 -1.63 10.81 4.33
C THR A 281 -0.38 11.49 4.85
N VAL A 282 -0.56 12.67 5.43
CA VAL A 282 0.46 13.43 6.13
C VAL A 282 0.02 13.57 7.58
N VAL A 283 0.88 13.16 8.52
CA VAL A 283 0.59 13.20 9.96
C VAL A 283 1.70 13.92 10.69
N VAL A 284 1.36 14.68 11.73
CA VAL A 284 2.31 15.32 12.64
C VAL A 284 2.17 14.66 14.00
N VAL A 285 3.26 14.11 14.50
CA VAL A 285 3.26 13.30 15.74
C VAL A 285 4.44 13.71 16.60
N PRO A 286 4.27 13.90 17.92
CA PRO A 286 5.40 14.12 18.82
C PRO A 286 6.34 12.91 18.88
N ASP A 287 7.62 13.15 19.19
CA ASP A 287 8.59 12.08 19.42
C ASP A 287 8.09 11.03 20.43
N GLY A 288 8.22 9.75 20.08
CA GLY A 288 7.87 8.60 20.92
C GLY A 288 6.37 8.35 21.10
N GLN A 289 5.49 9.21 20.58
CA GLN A 289 4.05 9.03 20.70
C GLN A 289 3.47 8.21 19.55
N THR A 290 2.41 7.45 19.84
CA THR A 290 1.75 6.62 18.83
C THR A 290 0.46 7.30 18.36
N VAL A 291 0.31 7.45 17.06
CA VAL A 291 -0.91 7.95 16.41
C VAL A 291 -1.62 6.82 15.67
N VAL A 292 -2.95 6.90 15.59
CA VAL A 292 -3.75 6.09 14.68
C VAL A 292 -3.88 6.87 13.37
N ILE A 293 -3.35 6.32 12.28
CA ILE A 293 -3.38 6.98 10.97
C ILE A 293 -4.65 6.61 10.20
N GLY A 294 -5.17 5.41 10.45
CA GLY A 294 -6.37 4.93 9.78
C GLY A 294 -6.96 3.70 10.45
N GLY A 295 -8.25 3.50 10.21
CA GLY A 295 -8.95 2.30 10.60
C GLY A 295 -10.14 2.02 9.69
N LEU A 296 -10.46 0.75 9.52
CA LEU A 296 -11.60 0.30 8.72
C LEU A 296 -12.35 -0.77 9.50
N LEU A 297 -13.67 -0.59 9.63
CA LEU A 297 -14.57 -1.64 10.10
C LEU A 297 -15.48 -2.05 8.95
N GLN A 298 -15.41 -3.32 8.57
CA GLN A 298 -16.25 -3.90 7.54
C GLN A 298 -17.15 -4.97 8.16
N SER A 299 -18.45 -4.91 7.86
CA SER A 299 -19.43 -5.92 8.25
C SER A 299 -20.14 -6.44 7.01
N LYS A 300 -20.05 -7.75 6.78
CA LYS A 300 -20.73 -8.45 5.69
C LYS A 300 -21.72 -9.44 6.30
N ASN A 301 -23.00 -9.28 5.99
CA ASN A 301 -24.07 -10.20 6.40
C ASN A 301 -24.74 -10.74 5.15
N LEU A 302 -24.61 -12.05 4.92
CA LEU A 302 -25.25 -12.76 3.82
C LEU A 302 -26.24 -13.74 4.42
N GLU A 303 -27.52 -13.57 4.08
CA GLU A 303 -28.60 -14.45 4.49
C GLU A 303 -29.29 -14.99 3.23
N SER A 304 -29.27 -16.30 3.08
CA SER A 304 -29.97 -17.03 2.02
C SER A 304 -30.99 -17.95 2.68
N THR A 305 -32.23 -17.91 2.22
CA THR A 305 -33.29 -18.80 2.70
C THR A 305 -33.99 -19.42 1.52
N SER A 306 -33.88 -20.73 1.40
CA SER A 306 -34.61 -21.56 0.45
C SER A 306 -35.78 -22.22 1.19
N LYS A 307 -36.99 -22.21 0.65
CA LYS A 307 -38.16 -22.80 1.31
C LYS A 307 -39.12 -23.43 0.31
N VAL A 308 -39.86 -24.44 0.74
CA VAL A 308 -40.99 -24.98 -0.02
C VAL A 308 -42.16 -23.99 0.03
N PRO A 309 -42.73 -23.56 -1.11
CA PRO A 309 -43.92 -22.70 -1.11
C PRO A 309 -45.07 -23.31 -0.30
N LEU A 310 -45.91 -22.48 0.34
CA LEU A 310 -46.97 -22.87 1.29
C LEU A 310 -46.45 -23.48 2.61
N LEU A 311 -45.73 -24.59 2.55
CA LEU A 311 -45.31 -25.38 3.73
C LEU A 311 -44.25 -24.67 4.58
N GLY A 312 -43.35 -23.91 3.96
CA GLY A 312 -42.30 -23.17 4.65
C GLY A 312 -42.78 -21.94 5.44
N ASP A 313 -44.01 -21.47 5.18
CA ASP A 313 -44.60 -20.29 5.81
C ASP A 313 -45.45 -20.60 7.05
N ILE A 314 -45.71 -21.89 7.32
CA ILE A 314 -46.46 -22.32 8.50
C ILE A 314 -45.61 -22.06 9.75
N PRO A 315 -46.12 -21.32 10.76
CA PRO A 315 -45.39 -21.13 12.02
C PRO A 315 -45.15 -22.49 12.72
N LEU A 316 -44.05 -22.61 13.47
CA LEU A 316 -43.54 -23.83 14.11
C LEU A 316 -43.06 -24.92 13.12
N VAL A 317 -43.92 -25.36 12.19
CA VAL A 317 -43.65 -26.51 11.31
C VAL A 317 -42.83 -26.13 10.07
N GLY A 318 -42.93 -24.89 9.60
CA GLY A 318 -42.21 -24.41 8.41
C GLY A 318 -40.68 -24.41 8.55
N LEU A 319 -40.15 -24.57 9.77
CA LEU A 319 -38.71 -24.82 10.01
C LEU A 319 -38.22 -26.12 9.38
N LEU A 320 -39.08 -27.14 9.24
CA LEU A 320 -38.72 -28.41 8.59
C LEU A 320 -38.80 -28.34 7.06
N PHE A 321 -39.32 -27.25 6.50
CA PHE A 321 -39.52 -27.07 5.06
C PHE A 321 -38.73 -25.88 4.51
N LYS A 322 -37.71 -25.43 5.26
CA LYS A 322 -36.80 -24.37 4.84
C LYS A 322 -35.35 -24.70 5.18
N HIS A 323 -34.46 -24.21 4.34
CA HIS A 323 -33.02 -24.22 4.50
C HIS A 323 -32.54 -22.78 4.61
N LYS A 324 -31.80 -22.49 5.67
CA LYS A 324 -31.32 -21.15 5.99
C LYS A 324 -29.80 -21.19 6.12
N VAL A 325 -29.14 -20.40 5.28
CA VAL A 325 -27.71 -20.14 5.32
C VAL A 325 -27.49 -18.68 5.73
N SER A 326 -26.76 -18.47 6.81
CA SER A 326 -26.39 -17.15 7.32
C SER A 326 -24.88 -17.08 7.50
N ALA A 327 -24.20 -16.32 6.66
CA ALA A 327 -22.76 -16.04 6.77
C ALA A 327 -22.53 -14.60 7.21
N LYS A 328 -21.92 -14.42 8.37
CA LYS A 328 -21.59 -13.10 8.95
C LYS A 328 -20.08 -12.99 9.10
N ALA A 329 -19.49 -11.96 8.50
CA ALA A 329 -18.08 -11.65 8.64
C ALA A 329 -17.90 -10.20 9.10
N LYS A 330 -17.08 -9.98 10.12
CA LYS A 330 -16.69 -8.67 10.62
C LYS A 330 -15.17 -8.57 10.59
N THR A 331 -14.65 -7.57 9.91
CA THR A 331 -13.22 -7.30 9.81
C THR A 331 -12.94 -5.90 10.35
N GLU A 332 -11.97 -5.79 11.24
CA GLU A 332 -11.50 -4.54 11.83
C GLU A 332 -10.00 -4.39 11.54
N LEU A 333 -9.61 -3.26 10.95
CA LEU A 333 -8.23 -2.90 10.67
C LEU A 333 -7.90 -1.60 11.40
N MET A 334 -6.74 -1.53 12.03
CA MET A 334 -6.15 -0.31 12.56
C MET A 334 -4.69 -0.21 12.14
N ILE A 335 -4.27 1.00 11.76
CA ILE A 335 -2.91 1.33 11.36
C ILE A 335 -2.36 2.35 12.35
N PHE A 336 -1.35 1.95 13.11
CA PHE A 336 -0.65 2.80 14.07
C PHE A 336 0.72 3.20 13.55
N MET A 337 1.21 4.35 14.00
CA MET A 337 2.56 4.80 13.75
C MET A 337 3.16 5.52 14.94
N THR A 338 4.45 5.28 15.15
CA THR A 338 5.23 5.84 16.23
C THR A 338 6.57 6.31 15.64
N PRO A 339 6.83 7.62 15.52
CA PRO A 339 8.16 8.11 15.20
C PRO A 339 9.03 8.14 16.46
N HIS A 340 10.33 7.97 16.26
CA HIS A 340 11.32 8.22 17.29
C HIS A 340 12.53 8.98 16.73
N ILE A 341 12.82 10.17 17.26
CA ILE A 341 13.89 11.03 16.77
C ILE A 341 15.23 10.56 17.33
N VAL A 342 16.22 10.42 16.45
CA VAL A 342 17.61 10.09 16.78
C VAL A 342 18.49 11.27 16.39
N LYS A 343 18.93 12.05 17.38
CA LYS A 343 19.71 13.28 17.15
C LYS A 343 21.19 12.99 16.94
N TYR A 344 21.76 12.06 17.70
CA TYR A 344 23.19 11.75 17.65
C TYR A 344 23.48 10.29 17.27
N PRO A 345 24.62 10.02 16.61
CA PRO A 345 25.03 8.65 16.30
C PRO A 345 25.18 7.74 17.53
N ALA A 346 25.51 8.30 18.70
CA ALA A 346 25.63 7.54 19.94
C ALA A 346 24.29 6.90 20.38
N ASP A 347 23.18 7.57 20.10
CA ASP A 347 21.82 7.13 20.47
C ASP A 347 21.39 5.90 19.66
N LEU A 348 21.95 5.72 18.45
CA LEU A 348 21.65 4.57 17.59
C LEU A 348 22.04 3.24 18.24
N ALA A 349 23.12 3.20 19.01
CA ALA A 349 23.57 1.97 19.66
C ALA A 349 22.56 1.49 20.72
N ALA A 350 22.04 2.41 21.52
CA ALA A 350 21.00 2.13 22.53
C ALA A 350 19.67 1.72 21.88
N LEU A 351 19.29 2.36 20.78
CA LEU A 351 18.08 1.98 20.05
C LEU A 351 18.21 0.61 19.39
N THR A 352 19.38 0.29 18.87
CA THR A 352 19.65 -1.01 18.26
C THR A 352 19.55 -2.14 19.29
N SER A 353 20.09 -1.95 20.50
CA SER A 353 19.98 -2.95 21.57
C SER A 353 18.54 -3.10 22.07
N GLN A 354 17.80 -2.00 22.19
CA GLN A 354 16.39 -2.01 22.55
C GLN A 354 15.52 -2.73 21.51
N GLU A 355 15.68 -2.40 20.22
CA GLU A 355 14.90 -3.03 19.15
C GLU A 355 15.24 -4.52 19.02
N ARG A 356 16.50 -4.90 19.23
CA ARG A 356 16.90 -6.32 19.30
C ARG A 356 16.21 -7.05 20.45
N GLY A 357 16.15 -6.45 21.64
CA GLY A 357 15.46 -7.04 22.79
C GLY A 357 13.93 -7.13 22.61
N ASN A 358 13.36 -6.19 21.86
CA ASN A 358 11.93 -6.19 21.53
C ASN A 358 11.56 -7.19 20.44
N GLN A 359 12.50 -7.57 19.58
CA GLN A 359 12.30 -8.66 18.63
C GLN A 359 12.33 -9.98 19.40
N GLN A 360 11.16 -10.61 19.53
CA GLN A 360 11.09 -12.03 19.90
C GLN A 360 11.71 -12.84 18.77
N LEU A 361 13.04 -12.93 18.78
CA LEU A 361 13.75 -13.93 18.00
C LEU A 361 13.13 -15.26 18.40
N THR A 362 12.55 -15.97 17.43
CA THR A 362 11.94 -17.26 17.68
C THR A 362 12.98 -18.09 18.43
N PRO A 363 12.71 -18.53 19.68
CA PRO A 363 13.74 -19.14 20.50
C PRO A 363 14.31 -20.33 19.73
N LYS A 364 15.63 -20.29 19.46
CA LYS A 364 16.44 -21.25 18.68
C LYS A 364 16.59 -21.02 17.16
N ALA A 365 16.05 -19.95 16.56
CA ALA A 365 16.31 -19.67 15.14
C ALA A 365 17.75 -19.17 14.88
N PHE A 366 18.29 -18.37 15.80
CA PHE A 366 19.68 -17.93 15.83
C PHE A 366 20.13 -17.83 17.29
N SER A 367 21.33 -18.30 17.62
CA SER A 367 21.93 -18.01 18.93
C SER A 367 22.39 -16.55 18.97
N GLU A 368 22.36 -15.90 20.13
CA GLU A 368 22.90 -14.53 20.27
C GLU A 368 24.38 -14.46 19.86
N GLU A 369 25.11 -15.57 20.07
CA GLU A 369 26.51 -15.74 19.67
C GLU A 369 26.69 -15.76 18.15
N ASP A 370 25.83 -16.48 17.41
CA ASP A 370 25.88 -16.49 15.96
C ASP A 370 25.51 -15.12 15.37
N LEU A 371 24.52 -14.43 15.94
CA LEU A 371 24.16 -13.09 15.50
C LEU A 371 25.28 -12.08 15.79
N ASN A 372 25.89 -12.13 16.98
CA ASN A 372 27.00 -11.28 17.35
C ASN A 372 28.24 -11.54 16.48
N ARG A 373 28.47 -12.79 16.05
CA ARG A 373 29.51 -13.14 15.05
C ARG A 373 29.30 -12.43 13.70
N TYR A 374 28.06 -12.17 13.31
CA TYR A 374 27.78 -11.42 12.07
C TYR A 374 27.78 -9.90 12.25
N LEU A 375 27.81 -9.40 13.49
CA LEU A 375 27.69 -7.96 13.80
C LEU A 375 28.94 -7.35 14.44
N ASP A 376 29.98 -8.17 14.68
CA ASP A 376 31.38 -7.93 15.10
C ASP A 376 31.73 -6.85 16.15
N ASN A 377 30.94 -5.81 16.46
CA ASN A 377 31.36 -4.70 17.34
C ASN A 377 30.19 -3.92 17.99
N LEU A 378 29.26 -4.58 18.68
CA LEU A 378 28.27 -3.87 19.51
C LEU A 378 28.73 -3.79 20.97
N PRO A 379 28.51 -2.65 21.66
CA PRO A 379 28.67 -2.58 23.10
C PRO A 379 27.79 -3.64 23.78
N PRO A 380 28.26 -4.31 24.85
CA PRO A 380 27.43 -5.25 25.58
C PRO A 380 26.16 -4.54 26.08
N PRO A 381 24.99 -5.21 26.04
CA PRO A 381 23.73 -4.60 26.49
C PRO A 381 23.87 -4.17 27.95
N GLU A 382 23.40 -2.96 28.27
CA GLU A 382 23.33 -2.50 29.65
C GLU A 382 22.45 -3.44 30.48
N PRO A 383 22.84 -3.77 31.74
CA PRO A 383 22.08 -4.68 32.56
C PRO A 383 20.70 -4.08 32.89
N THR A 384 19.64 -4.75 32.44
CA THR A 384 18.24 -4.43 32.75
C THR A 384 18.07 -4.27 34.27
N PRO A 385 17.53 -3.14 34.78
CA PRO A 385 17.29 -2.99 36.20
C PRO A 385 16.30 -4.06 36.67
N ALA A 386 16.74 -4.86 37.65
CA ALA A 386 15.95 -5.92 38.23
C ALA A 386 14.60 -5.36 38.72
N ARG A 387 13.51 -5.75 38.05
CA ARG A 387 12.15 -5.40 38.43
C ARG A 387 11.91 -5.99 39.83
N LYS A 388 12.00 -5.16 40.87
CA LYS A 388 11.62 -5.54 42.24
C LYS A 388 10.17 -6.00 42.20
N ARG A 389 9.97 -7.30 42.36
CA ARG A 389 8.65 -7.88 42.65
C ARG A 389 8.21 -7.30 44.01
N LYS A 390 7.09 -6.57 44.01
CA LYS A 390 6.30 -6.33 45.21
C LYS A 390 5.23 -7.40 45.28
#